data_AF-A0A8E2DNP0-F1
#
_entry.id   AF-A0A8E2DNP0-F1
#
_cell.length_a   1.000
_cell.length_b   1.000
_cell.length_c   1.000
_cell.angle_alpha   90.00
_cell.angle_beta   90.00
_cell.angle_gamma   90.00
#
_symmetry.space_group_name_H-M   'P 1'
#
loop_
_entity.id
_entity.type
_entity.pdbx_description
1 polymer ?
#
loop_
_entity_poly.entity_id
_entity_poly.type
_entity_poly.pdbx_seq_one_letter_code
_entity_poly.pdbx_strand_id
1 'polypeptide(L)'
;MFETVKSWWGGSSTPAETKPYDPTDPKMNPLNPKGLKPCCACPETKSARDDCFLRHDSAEADEKCKELVQKHIACMRGYGFKI
;
A
#
# COMPACT_ATOMS: atom_id res chain seq x y z
N MET A 1 -45.73 -4.69 36.83
CA MET A 1 -44.52 -5.41 36.38
C MET A 1 -44.29 -5.13 34.90
N PHE A 2 -44.01 -3.87 34.55
CA PHE A 2 -43.65 -3.42 33.20
C PHE A 2 -42.31 -2.70 33.29
N GLU A 3 -41.26 -3.44 33.61
CA GLU A 3 -39.91 -2.92 33.90
C GLU A 3 -38.87 -3.74 33.12
N THR A 4 -38.87 -3.68 31.78
CA THR A 4 -37.73 -4.28 31.02
C THR A 4 -37.50 -3.78 29.58
N VAL A 5 -38.28 -2.84 29.04
CA VAL A 5 -38.11 -2.40 27.62
C VAL A 5 -37.34 -1.09 27.48
N LYS A 6 -36.34 -0.84 28.33
CA LYS A 6 -35.50 0.38 28.25
C LYS A 6 -34.00 0.14 28.12
N SER A 7 -33.54 -1.10 28.00
CA SER A 7 -32.12 -1.38 27.72
C SER A 7 -31.77 -1.45 26.23
N TRP A 8 -32.74 -1.31 25.31
CA TRP A 8 -32.49 -1.44 23.87
C TRP A 8 -32.15 -0.11 23.16
N TRP A 9 -32.16 1.01 23.88
CA TRP A 9 -31.62 2.29 23.41
C TRP A 9 -30.32 2.63 24.18
N GLY A 10 -29.47 1.63 24.39
CA GLY A 10 -28.10 1.83 24.83
C GLY A 10 -27.25 2.21 23.62
N GLY A 11 -26.95 3.50 23.49
CA GLY A 11 -26.18 4.05 22.39
C GLY A 11 -24.88 3.28 22.16
N SER A 12 -24.78 2.66 20.98
CA SER A 12 -23.48 2.27 20.44
C SER A 12 -22.73 3.56 20.08
N SER A 13 -22.01 4.13 21.04
CA SER A 13 -20.82 4.91 20.69
C SER A 13 -19.89 3.94 19.98
N THR A 14 -19.92 3.95 18.66
CA THR A 14 -18.91 3.31 17.82
C THR A 14 -17.55 3.75 18.34
N PRO A 15 -16.71 2.86 18.90
CA PRO A 15 -15.33 3.21 19.17
C PRO A 15 -14.72 3.65 17.84
N ALA A 16 -13.99 4.77 17.85
CA ALA A 16 -13.31 5.30 16.68
C ALA A 16 -12.62 4.15 15.93
N GLU A 17 -13.18 3.85 14.75
CA GLU A 17 -12.77 2.76 13.89
C GLU A 17 -11.29 2.95 13.56
N THR A 18 -10.41 2.11 14.14
CA THR A 18 -8.99 2.07 13.79
C THR A 18 -8.88 1.45 12.40
N LYS A 19 -9.19 2.23 11.36
CA LYS A 19 -9.05 1.81 9.97
C LYS A 19 -7.59 1.45 9.70
N PRO A 20 -7.30 0.28 9.09
CA PRO A 20 -5.94 -0.08 8.72
C PRO A 20 -5.36 0.96 7.76
N TYR A 21 -4.04 1.20 7.83
CA TYR A 21 -3.37 2.18 6.99
C TYR A 21 -3.52 1.82 5.51
N ASP A 22 -4.24 2.66 4.76
CA ASP A 22 -4.38 2.55 3.31
C ASP A 22 -3.46 3.58 2.63
N PRO A 23 -2.35 3.14 2.00
CA PRO A 23 -1.43 4.03 1.29
C PRO A 23 -1.99 4.62 0.00
N THR A 24 -3.19 4.19 -0.43
CA THR A 24 -3.91 4.72 -1.58
C THR A 24 -4.89 5.84 -1.21
N ASP A 25 -5.17 6.06 0.08
CA ASP A 25 -5.96 7.22 0.52
C ASP A 25 -5.05 8.46 0.60
N PRO A 26 -5.30 9.52 -0.22
CA PRO A 26 -4.52 10.75 -0.17
C PRO A 26 -4.53 11.43 1.21
N LYS A 27 -5.54 11.16 2.04
CA LYS A 27 -5.63 11.68 3.42
C LYS A 27 -4.63 11.01 4.36
N MET A 28 -4.29 9.75 4.09
CA MET A 28 -3.34 8.95 4.89
C MET A 28 -1.94 8.97 4.29
N ASN A 29 -1.82 9.19 2.98
CA ASN A 29 -0.57 9.31 2.25
C ASN A 29 -0.54 10.59 1.39
N PRO A 30 -0.11 11.74 1.95
CA PRO A 30 -0.07 13.01 1.21
C PRO A 30 0.96 13.00 0.05
N LEU A 31 1.91 12.06 0.03
CA LEU A 31 2.86 11.87 -1.06
C LEU A 31 2.24 11.16 -2.28
N ASN A 32 1.04 10.61 -2.13
CA ASN A 32 0.25 9.99 -3.18
C ASN A 32 -1.08 10.72 -3.40
N PRO A 33 -1.06 11.97 -3.88
CA PRO A 33 -2.27 12.80 -4.01
C PRO A 33 -3.28 12.22 -5.01
N LYS A 34 -2.81 11.38 -5.94
CA LYS A 34 -3.65 10.70 -6.94
C LYS A 34 -4.21 9.36 -6.46
N GLY A 35 -3.88 8.94 -5.24
CA GLY A 35 -4.33 7.65 -4.69
C GLY A 35 -3.91 6.45 -5.54
N LEU A 36 -2.73 6.52 -6.16
CA LEU A 36 -2.21 5.46 -7.00
C LEU A 36 -1.96 4.21 -6.17
N LYS A 37 -2.16 3.04 -6.78
CA LYS A 37 -1.71 1.77 -6.21
C LYS A 37 -0.19 1.63 -6.43
N PRO A 38 0.52 0.84 -5.60
CA PRO A 38 1.97 0.62 -5.76
C PRO A 38 2.38 0.14 -7.16
N CYS A 39 1.53 -0.69 -7.79
CA CYS A 39 1.75 -1.17 -9.16
C CYS A 39 1.69 -0.08 -10.24
N CYS A 40 1.04 1.06 -9.96
CA CYS A 40 0.83 2.16 -10.91
C CYS A 40 1.71 3.39 -10.62
N ALA A 41 2.37 3.44 -9.46
CA ALA A 41 3.17 4.60 -9.06
C ALA A 41 4.45 4.75 -9.88
N CYS A 42 5.04 3.63 -10.30
CA CYS A 42 6.38 3.58 -10.87
C CYS A 42 6.44 2.66 -12.12
N PRO A 43 5.72 2.98 -13.22
CA PRO A 43 5.64 2.11 -14.39
C PRO A 43 6.99 1.91 -15.08
N GLU A 44 7.80 2.97 -15.20
CA GLU A 44 9.09 2.90 -15.92
C GLU A 44 10.10 1.99 -15.22
N THR A 45 10.26 2.14 -13.90
CA THR A 45 11.18 1.30 -13.12
C THR A 45 10.65 -0.13 -12.94
N LYS A 46 9.33 -0.30 -12.88
CA LYS A 46 8.69 -1.61 -12.84
C LYS A 46 8.97 -2.38 -14.13
N SER A 47 8.72 -1.79 -15.30
CA SER A 47 8.95 -2.47 -16.58
C SER A 47 10.42 -2.84 -16.74
N ALA A 48 11.36 -1.92 -16.47
CA ALA A 48 12.79 -2.22 -16.57
C ALA A 48 13.22 -3.36 -15.63
N ARG A 49 12.69 -3.40 -14.40
CA ARG A 49 12.92 -4.49 -13.46
C ARG A 49 12.35 -5.80 -14.01
N ASP A 50 11.09 -5.81 -14.41
CA ASP A 50 10.40 -7.01 -14.89
C ASP A 50 11.10 -7.60 -16.12
N ASP A 51 11.51 -6.75 -17.07
CA ASP A 51 12.30 -7.14 -18.24
C ASP A 51 13.68 -7.72 -17.88
N CYS A 52 14.26 -7.29 -16.76
CA CYS A 52 15.51 -7.87 -16.26
C CYS A 52 15.29 -9.28 -15.71
N PHE A 53 14.25 -9.48 -14.89
CA PHE A 53 13.90 -10.80 -14.34
C PHE A 53 13.46 -11.79 -15.43
N LEU A 54 12.86 -11.32 -16.52
CA LEU A 54 12.48 -12.18 -17.66
C LEU A 54 13.68 -12.62 -18.51
N ARG A 55 14.81 -11.90 -18.45
CA ARG A 55 16.01 -12.17 -19.27
C ARG A 55 17.09 -12.97 -18.55
N HIS A 56 16.99 -13.13 -17.23
CA HIS A 56 17.97 -13.82 -16.42
C HIS A 56 17.35 -15.02 -15.71
N ASP A 57 18.14 -16.06 -15.50
CA ASP A 57 17.72 -17.18 -14.66
C ASP A 57 17.46 -16.71 -13.23
N SER A 58 16.47 -17.31 -12.57
CA SER A 58 16.05 -16.92 -11.22
C SER A 58 17.18 -17.02 -10.18
N ALA A 59 18.16 -17.91 -10.40
CA ALA A 59 19.33 -18.04 -9.54
C ALA A 59 20.30 -16.85 -9.62
N GLU A 60 20.32 -16.13 -10.75
CA GLU A 60 21.23 -14.99 -10.98
C GLU A 60 20.53 -13.63 -10.98
N ALA A 61 19.20 -13.63 -11.17
CA ALA A 61 18.40 -12.42 -11.33
C ALA A 61 18.45 -11.51 -10.09
N ASP A 62 18.53 -12.07 -8.88
CA ASP A 62 18.56 -11.28 -7.64
C ASP A 62 19.76 -10.33 -7.58
N GLU A 63 20.95 -10.79 -7.98
CA GLU A 63 22.16 -9.97 -8.01
C GLU A 63 22.24 -9.13 -9.30
N LYS A 64 21.88 -9.69 -10.47
CA LYS A 64 21.94 -8.96 -11.75
C LYS A 64 20.91 -7.83 -11.86
N CYS A 65 19.72 -8.00 -11.29
CA CYS A 65 18.64 -7.03 -11.34
C CYS A 65 18.56 -6.14 -10.09
N LYS A 66 19.47 -6.33 -9.12
CA LYS A 66 19.50 -5.62 -7.83
C LYS A 66 19.39 -4.11 -7.97
N GLU A 67 20.15 -3.52 -8.90
CA GLU A 67 20.13 -2.08 -9.12
C GLU A 67 18.75 -1.58 -9.59
N LEU A 68 18.10 -2.33 -10.48
CA LEU A 68 16.76 -2.02 -10.99
C LEU A 68 15.69 -2.18 -9.90
N VAL A 69 15.84 -3.19 -9.05
CA VAL A 69 14.99 -3.36 -7.86
C VAL A 69 15.15 -2.17 -6.91
N GLN A 70 16.38 -1.73 -6.61
CA GLN A 70 16.62 -0.57 -5.77
C GLN A 70 16.03 0.71 -6.36
N LYS A 71 16.15 0.93 -7.67
CA LYS A 71 15.51 2.04 -8.39
C LYS A 71 13.99 2.01 -8.25
N HIS A 72 13.38 0.83 -8.38
CA HIS A 72 11.94 0.67 -8.22
C HIS A 72 11.47 0.94 -6.79
N ILE A 73 12.19 0.41 -5.79
CA ILE A 73 11.93 0.67 -4.37
C ILE A 73 12.08 2.16 -4.04
N ALA A 74 13.14 2.81 -4.54
CA ALA A 74 13.36 4.23 -4.34
C ALA A 74 12.20 5.08 -4.90
N CYS A 75 11.71 4.72 -6.10
CA CYS A 75 10.55 5.38 -6.69
C CYS A 75 9.30 5.20 -5.79
N MET A 76 8.98 3.99 -5.37
CA MET A 76 7.80 3.73 -4.54
C MET A 76 7.90 4.40 -3.15
N ARG A 77 9.10 4.49 -2.56
CA ARG A 77 9.35 5.27 -1.34
C ARG A 77 9.09 6.76 -1.53
N GLY A 78 9.35 7.31 -2.72
CA GLY A 78 9.01 8.69 -3.08
C GLY A 78 7.50 8.97 -3.03
N TYR A 79 6.68 7.94 -3.28
CA TYR A 79 5.22 8.01 -3.15
C TYR A 79 4.72 7.65 -1.74
N GLY A 80 5.60 7.45 -0.77
CA GLY A 80 5.22 7.14 0.62
C GLY A 80 4.78 5.69 0.87
N PHE A 81 4.97 4.77 -0.08
CA PHE A 81 4.72 3.35 0.16
C PHE A 81 5.79 2.76 1.10
N LYS A 82 5.34 1.98 2.10
CA LYS A 82 6.21 1.20 3.01
C LYS A 82 6.35 -0.22 2.45
N ILE A 83 7.58 -0.60 2.11
CA ILE A 83 7.96 -1.74 1.27
C ILE A 83 9.26 -2.34 1.79
#